data_AF-A0A964AE58-F1
#
_entry.id   AF-A0A964AE58-F1
#
_cell.length_a   1.000
_cell.length_b   1.000
_cell.length_c   1.000
_cell.angle_alpha   90.00
_cell.angle_beta   90.00
_cell.angle_gamma   90.00
#
_symmetry.space_group_name_H-M   'P 1'
#
loop_
_entity.id
_entity.type
_entity.pdbx_description
1 polymer ?
#
loop_
_entity_poly.entity_id
_entity_poly.type
_entity_poly.pdbx_seq_one_letter_code
_entity_poly.pdbx_strand_id
1 'polypeptide(L)'
;MQRSVLVGLLVVVVGVAGYLLTTRAPGPEPPPLAPLVSEMPAAPTVSPATPAPPALPAPPQPAAAPEPRRDPLLTLAHVLLEEPAHSALVADYLRGRGALFELTDADRDGHWDSARIDYQRDGTWDETWTREEGTAVRTLAASGDRLVLREGRWQRDPP
;
A
#
# COMPACT_ATOMS: atom_id res chain seq x y z
N MET A 1 20.94 -53.20 3.14
CA MET A 1 21.75 -52.10 2.56
C MET A 1 20.95 -50.81 2.65
N GLN A 2 21.05 -50.03 3.75
CA GLN A 2 20.21 -48.84 3.93
C GLN A 2 20.78 -47.90 5.02
N ARG A 3 22.00 -47.36 4.82
CA ARG A 3 22.59 -46.38 5.75
C ARG A 3 23.45 -45.27 5.12
N SER A 4 23.47 -45.13 3.78
CA SER A 4 24.46 -44.25 3.12
C SER A 4 23.93 -42.92 2.56
N VAL A 5 22.63 -42.62 2.68
CA VAL A 5 22.05 -41.40 2.07
C VAL A 5 22.08 -40.19 3.02
N LEU A 6 22.23 -40.40 4.33
CA LEU A 6 22.09 -39.32 5.32
C LEU A 6 23.32 -38.40 5.46
N VAL A 7 24.48 -38.79 4.93
CA VAL A 7 25.73 -38.01 5.09
C VAL A 7 25.94 -37.00 3.95
N GLY A 8 25.33 -37.22 2.78
CA GLY A 8 25.50 -36.34 1.62
C GLY A 8 24.80 -34.98 1.74
N LEU A 9 23.71 -34.88 2.51
CA LEU A 9 22.92 -33.65 2.60
C LEU A 9 23.56 -32.60 3.53
N LEU A 10 24.33 -33.02 4.52
CA LEU A 10 24.92 -32.11 5.52
C LEU A 10 26.11 -31.29 4.95
N VAL A 11 26.83 -31.83 3.98
CA VAL A 11 28.01 -31.16 3.37
C VAL A 11 27.59 -30.04 2.40
N VAL A 12 26.42 -30.15 1.77
CA VAL A 12 25.93 -29.14 0.82
C VAL A 12 25.43 -27.87 1.53
N VAL A 13 24.85 -27.99 2.73
CA VAL A 13 24.29 -26.85 3.47
C VAL A 13 25.38 -25.94 4.06
N VAL A 14 26.56 -26.49 4.40
CA VAL A 14 27.70 -25.67 4.89
C VAL A 14 28.44 -24.97 3.73
N GLY A 15 28.43 -25.55 2.53
CA GLY A 15 29.12 -24.97 1.35
C GLY A 15 28.42 -23.76 0.73
N VAL A 16 27.08 -23.71 0.72
CA VAL A 16 26.33 -22.62 0.08
C VAL A 16 26.27 -21.36 0.98
N ALA A 17 26.29 -21.52 2.31
CA ALA A 17 26.34 -20.41 3.25
C ALA A 17 27.71 -19.69 3.28
N GLY A 18 28.81 -20.40 2.98
CA GLY A 18 30.15 -19.82 2.88
C GLY A 18 30.43 -19.06 1.58
N TYR A 19 29.70 -19.36 0.50
CA TYR A 19 29.92 -18.76 -0.82
C TYR A 19 29.25 -17.39 -1.00
N LEU A 20 28.24 -17.05 -0.18
CA LEU A 20 27.56 -15.74 -0.24
C LEU A 20 28.20 -14.65 0.63
N LEU A 21 29.34 -14.92 1.28
CA LEU A 21 29.98 -14.00 2.23
C LEU A 21 31.33 -13.41 1.80
N THR A 22 31.81 -13.65 0.57
CA THR A 22 33.20 -13.27 0.20
C THR A 22 33.40 -12.50 -1.11
N THR A 23 32.36 -12.08 -1.81
CA THR A 23 32.52 -11.27 -3.06
C THR A 23 32.07 -9.82 -2.90
N ARG A 24 32.58 -9.13 -1.86
CA ARG A 24 32.57 -7.66 -1.84
C ARG A 24 33.79 -7.19 -2.65
N ALA A 25 33.56 -6.90 -3.92
CA ALA A 25 34.57 -6.26 -4.76
C ALA A 25 35.06 -4.95 -4.11
N PRO A 26 36.37 -4.65 -4.11
CA PRO A 26 36.86 -3.33 -3.78
C PRO A 26 36.34 -2.35 -4.83
N GLY A 27 35.41 -1.47 -4.43
CA GLY A 27 34.96 -0.39 -5.29
C GLY A 27 36.15 0.52 -5.64
N PRO A 28 36.25 0.99 -6.89
CA PRO A 28 37.34 1.86 -7.30
C PRO A 28 37.32 3.16 -6.48
N GLU A 29 38.52 3.51 -6.03
CA GLU A 29 38.91 4.72 -5.33
C GLU A 29 38.23 5.97 -5.91
N PRO A 30 37.69 6.89 -5.08
CA PRO A 30 37.23 8.18 -5.57
C PRO A 30 38.41 8.94 -6.20
N PRO A 31 38.20 9.67 -7.31
CA PRO A 31 39.27 10.39 -7.98
C PRO A 31 39.94 11.40 -7.03
N PRO A 32 41.23 11.68 -7.22
CA PRO A 32 41.98 12.58 -6.36
C PRO A 32 41.32 13.96 -6.31
N LEU A 33 41.12 14.46 -5.09
CA LEU A 33 40.70 15.83 -4.83
C LEU A 33 41.69 16.77 -5.52
N ALA A 34 41.20 17.50 -6.52
CA ALA A 34 41.94 18.59 -7.15
C ALA A 34 42.41 19.59 -6.07
N PRO A 35 43.57 20.24 -6.26
CA PRO A 35 44.07 21.21 -5.29
C PRO A 35 43.05 22.34 -5.11
N LEU A 36 42.70 22.63 -3.85
CA LEU A 36 42.05 23.88 -3.47
C LEU A 36 42.97 25.03 -3.88
N VAL A 37 42.70 25.59 -5.06
CA VAL A 37 43.21 26.91 -5.43
C VAL A 37 42.62 27.88 -4.41
N SER A 38 43.50 28.41 -3.57
CA SER A 38 43.21 29.55 -2.71
C SER A 38 43.03 30.77 -3.60
N GLU A 39 41.78 31.10 -3.93
CA GLU A 39 41.46 32.37 -4.57
C GLU A 39 40.93 33.34 -3.50
N MET A 40 41.83 34.20 -3.04
CA MET A 40 41.51 35.44 -2.34
C MET A 40 40.67 36.32 -3.29
N PRO A 41 39.72 37.13 -2.80
CA PRO A 41 38.65 37.69 -3.61
C PRO A 41 39.19 38.82 -4.51
N ALA A 42 39.10 38.64 -5.82
CA ALA A 42 39.05 39.76 -6.75
C ALA A 42 37.61 40.26 -6.79
N ALA A 43 37.39 41.50 -6.32
CA ALA A 43 36.08 42.15 -6.35
C ALA A 43 35.56 42.27 -7.79
N PRO A 44 34.37 41.71 -8.12
CA PRO A 44 33.69 42.11 -9.34
C PRO A 44 32.90 43.40 -9.08
N THR A 45 33.26 44.42 -9.85
CA THR A 45 32.53 45.66 -10.11
C THR A 45 31.01 45.44 -10.12
N VAL A 46 30.31 46.13 -9.20
CA VAL A 46 28.85 46.17 -9.14
C VAL A 46 28.33 47.01 -10.31
N SER A 47 27.80 46.37 -11.35
CA SER A 47 26.83 47.01 -12.24
C SER A 47 25.51 47.18 -11.47
N PRO A 48 24.82 48.33 -11.56
CA PRO A 48 23.56 48.51 -10.86
C PRO A 48 22.51 47.58 -11.49
N ALA A 49 22.16 46.52 -10.76
CA ALA A 49 20.96 45.74 -11.06
C ALA A 49 19.75 46.61 -10.73
N THR A 50 18.92 46.89 -11.74
CA THR A 50 17.58 47.42 -11.56
C THR A 50 16.85 46.60 -10.49
N PRO A 51 16.27 47.22 -9.44
CA PRO A 51 15.50 46.46 -8.46
C PRO A 51 14.34 45.77 -9.16
N ALA A 52 14.27 44.45 -9.03
CA ALA A 52 13.10 43.69 -9.42
C ALA A 52 11.89 44.24 -8.65
N PRO A 53 10.73 44.45 -9.30
CA PRO A 53 9.53 44.90 -8.61
C PRO A 53 9.15 43.90 -7.51
N PRO A 54 8.55 44.34 -6.40
CA PRO A 54 8.12 43.45 -5.34
C PRO A 54 7.20 42.37 -5.92
N ALA A 55 7.51 41.09 -5.65
CA ALA A 55 6.60 40.00 -5.96
C ALA A 55 5.27 40.27 -5.26
N LEU A 56 4.20 40.42 -6.05
CA LEU A 56 2.84 40.48 -5.53
C LEU A 56 2.59 39.22 -4.69
N PRO A 57 1.95 39.33 -3.51
CA PRO A 57 1.54 38.16 -2.76
C PRO A 57 0.65 37.30 -3.67
N ALA A 58 1.02 36.02 -3.80
CA ALA A 58 0.19 35.06 -4.51
C ALA A 58 -1.23 35.11 -3.93
N PRO A 59 -2.28 35.10 -4.77
CA PRO A 59 -3.64 35.03 -4.28
C PRO A 59 -3.76 33.79 -3.37
N PRO A 60 -4.51 33.87 -2.25
CA PRO A 60 -4.72 32.71 -1.39
C PRO A 60 -5.27 31.57 -2.26
N GLN A 61 -4.52 30.47 -2.35
CA GLN A 61 -5.02 29.25 -2.97
C GLN A 61 -6.35 28.93 -2.30
N PRO A 62 -7.44 28.72 -3.05
CA PRO A 62 -8.65 28.17 -2.49
C PRO A 62 -8.26 26.90 -1.74
N ALA A 63 -8.56 26.84 -0.44
CA ALA A 63 -8.41 25.61 0.33
C ALA A 63 -9.10 24.52 -0.49
N ALA A 64 -8.36 23.45 -0.82
CA ALA A 64 -8.92 22.32 -1.54
C ALA A 64 -10.23 21.95 -0.85
N ALA A 65 -11.34 21.96 -1.61
CA ALA A 65 -12.62 21.55 -1.09
C ALA A 65 -12.41 20.20 -0.39
N PRO A 66 -12.95 19.99 0.83
CA PRO A 66 -12.83 18.70 1.48
C PRO A 66 -13.32 17.64 0.50
N GLU A 67 -12.41 16.76 0.07
CA GLU A 67 -12.73 15.60 -0.75
C GLU A 67 -13.96 14.94 -0.13
N PRO A 68 -15.02 14.64 -0.92
CA PRO A 68 -16.21 14.02 -0.37
C PRO A 68 -15.75 12.76 0.36
N ARG A 69 -15.93 12.74 1.68
CA ARG A 69 -15.62 11.57 2.51
C ARG A 69 -16.48 10.43 1.98
N ARG A 70 -15.90 9.59 1.14
CA ARG A 70 -16.57 8.37 0.67
C ARG A 70 -16.80 7.52 1.90
N ASP A 71 -18.05 7.17 2.14
CA ASP A 71 -18.39 6.21 3.17
C ASP A 71 -17.67 4.89 2.81
N PRO A 72 -16.75 4.39 3.67
CA PRO A 72 -16.02 3.16 3.42
C PRO A 72 -16.94 1.98 3.08
N LEU A 73 -18.15 1.97 3.66
CA LEU A 73 -19.10 0.88 3.50
C LEU A 73 -19.82 0.93 2.14
N LEU A 74 -20.22 2.12 1.68
CA LEU A 74 -20.76 2.27 0.33
C LEU A 74 -19.70 2.00 -0.75
N THR A 75 -18.44 2.32 -0.46
CA THR A 75 -17.31 1.99 -1.34
C THR A 75 -17.19 0.47 -1.51
N LEU A 76 -17.19 -0.29 -0.41
CA LEU A 76 -17.12 -1.75 -0.50
C LEU A 76 -18.33 -2.39 -1.17
N ALA A 77 -19.53 -1.84 -0.97
CA ALA A 77 -20.72 -2.31 -1.67
C ALA A 77 -20.55 -2.19 -3.19
N HIS A 78 -20.08 -1.03 -3.66
CA HIS A 78 -19.81 -0.81 -5.08
C HIS A 78 -18.74 -1.77 -5.60
N VAL A 79 -17.63 -1.94 -4.86
CA VAL A 79 -16.55 -2.86 -5.24
C VAL A 79 -17.06 -4.29 -5.40
N LEU A 80 -17.81 -4.81 -4.43
CA LEU A 80 -18.34 -6.17 -4.48
C LEU A 80 -19.38 -6.37 -5.59
N LEU A 81 -20.17 -5.35 -5.91
CA LEU A 81 -21.29 -5.48 -6.84
C LEU A 81 -20.92 -5.18 -8.29
N GLU A 82 -19.96 -4.29 -8.50
CA GLU A 82 -19.72 -3.66 -9.80
C GLU A 82 -18.26 -3.74 -10.26
N GLU A 83 -17.28 -3.77 -9.35
CA GLU A 83 -15.88 -3.81 -9.75
C GLU A 83 -15.42 -5.25 -10.08
N PRO A 84 -14.72 -5.46 -11.21
CA PRO A 84 -14.08 -6.73 -11.50
C PRO A 84 -12.89 -7.00 -10.57
N ALA A 85 -12.68 -8.27 -10.24
CA ALA A 85 -11.45 -8.71 -9.61
C ALA A 85 -10.31 -8.76 -10.63
N HIS A 86 -9.13 -8.33 -10.18
CA HIS A 86 -7.90 -8.33 -10.98
C HIS A 86 -6.81 -9.22 -10.37
N SER A 87 -7.13 -9.84 -9.24
CA SER A 87 -6.26 -10.68 -8.42
C SER A 87 -7.15 -11.57 -7.56
N ALA A 88 -6.67 -12.75 -7.20
CA ALA A 88 -7.36 -13.61 -6.24
C ALA A 88 -7.47 -12.98 -4.83
N LEU A 89 -6.52 -12.10 -4.47
CA LEU A 89 -6.46 -11.45 -3.15
C LEU A 89 -5.85 -10.05 -3.25
N VAL A 90 -6.44 -9.10 -2.53
CA VAL A 90 -5.85 -7.77 -2.25
C VAL A 90 -5.95 -7.53 -0.75
N ALA A 91 -4.84 -7.65 -0.03
CA ALA A 91 -4.82 -7.58 1.44
C ALA A 91 -5.01 -6.17 2.02
N ASP A 92 -4.73 -5.11 1.25
CA ASP A 92 -4.97 -3.72 1.66
C ASP A 92 -5.40 -2.88 0.46
N TYR A 93 -6.69 -2.95 0.12
CA TYR A 93 -7.25 -2.23 -1.03
C TYR A 93 -7.05 -0.72 -0.94
N LEU A 94 -7.13 -0.15 0.28
CA LEU A 94 -6.95 1.28 0.52
C LEU A 94 -5.49 1.71 0.72
N ARG A 95 -4.53 0.76 0.64
CA ARG A 95 -3.08 1.02 0.67
C ARG A 95 -2.64 1.90 1.85
N GLY A 96 -3.06 1.52 3.05
CA GLY A 96 -2.68 2.20 4.30
C GLY A 96 -3.58 3.37 4.70
N ARG A 97 -4.65 3.68 3.95
CA ARG A 97 -5.55 4.80 4.25
C ARG A 97 -6.79 4.33 4.99
N GLY A 98 -6.99 4.81 6.21
CA GLY A 98 -8.18 4.48 7.01
C GLY A 98 -8.22 3.00 7.39
N ALA A 99 -9.39 2.38 7.31
CA ALA A 99 -9.59 0.96 7.57
C ALA A 99 -8.73 0.08 6.65
N LEU A 100 -8.40 -1.12 7.11
CA LEU A 100 -7.79 -2.18 6.31
C LEU A 100 -8.89 -2.99 5.65
N PHE A 101 -8.86 -3.05 4.32
CA PHE A 101 -9.77 -3.86 3.52
C PHE A 101 -9.01 -4.96 2.80
N GLU A 102 -9.36 -6.21 3.10
CA GLU A 102 -8.90 -7.38 2.37
C GLU A 102 -10.01 -7.84 1.43
N LEU A 103 -9.77 -7.87 0.11
CA LEU A 103 -10.71 -8.36 -0.90
C LEU A 103 -10.26 -9.70 -1.44
N THR A 104 -11.19 -10.64 -1.62
CA THR A 104 -10.92 -11.99 -2.13
C THR A 104 -11.85 -12.34 -3.28
N ASP A 105 -11.27 -12.88 -4.35
CA ASP A 105 -11.91 -13.62 -5.44
C ASP A 105 -11.51 -15.09 -5.24
N ALA A 106 -12.39 -15.84 -4.61
CA ALA A 106 -12.13 -17.17 -4.08
C ALA A 106 -12.21 -18.24 -5.17
N ASP A 107 -13.12 -18.09 -6.13
CA ASP A 107 -13.31 -19.03 -7.23
C ASP A 107 -12.55 -18.66 -8.52
N ARG A 108 -11.97 -17.46 -8.56
CA ARG A 108 -11.18 -16.90 -9.67
C ARG A 108 -12.00 -16.68 -10.93
N ASP A 109 -13.28 -16.34 -10.77
CA ASP A 109 -14.17 -16.00 -11.89
C ASP A 109 -13.98 -14.56 -12.39
N GLY A 110 -13.16 -13.75 -11.70
CA GLY A 110 -12.92 -12.35 -12.04
C GLY A 110 -13.90 -11.38 -11.38
N HIS A 111 -14.63 -11.81 -10.35
CA HIS A 111 -15.46 -10.98 -9.48
C HIS A 111 -14.99 -11.07 -8.02
N TRP A 112 -15.21 -9.99 -7.27
CA TRP A 112 -14.94 -10.01 -5.84
C TRP A 112 -16.06 -10.77 -5.11
N ASP A 113 -15.69 -11.81 -4.36
CA ASP A 113 -16.63 -12.61 -3.58
C ASP A 113 -16.82 -12.08 -2.17
N SER A 114 -15.75 -11.56 -1.57
CA SER A 114 -15.78 -11.14 -0.17
C SER A 114 -14.81 -10.01 0.14
N ALA A 115 -15.13 -9.29 1.22
CA ALA A 115 -14.27 -8.29 1.82
C ALA A 115 -14.21 -8.48 3.35
N ARG A 116 -13.04 -8.30 3.95
CA ARG A 116 -12.87 -8.24 5.42
C ARG A 116 -12.38 -6.87 5.82
N ILE A 117 -12.90 -6.36 6.93
CA ILE A 117 -12.67 -4.99 7.38
C ILE A 117 -12.12 -5.00 8.80
N ASP A 118 -11.00 -4.31 8.98
CA ASP A 118 -10.42 -3.96 10.28
C ASP A 118 -10.33 -2.43 10.32
N TYR A 119 -11.20 -1.78 11.09
CA TYR A 119 -11.33 -0.33 11.13
C TYR A 119 -10.13 0.35 11.77
N GLN A 120 -9.48 -0.31 12.73
CA GLN A 120 -8.39 0.25 13.54
C GLN A 120 -7.01 -0.24 13.09
N ARG A 121 -6.94 -1.21 12.18
CA ARG A 121 -5.72 -1.92 11.76
C ARG A 121 -5.03 -2.61 12.94
N ASP A 122 -5.81 -3.17 13.86
CA ASP A 122 -5.29 -3.82 15.06
C ASP A 122 -5.06 -5.33 14.90
N GLY A 123 -5.39 -5.90 13.73
CA GLY A 123 -5.29 -7.32 13.42
C GLY A 123 -6.55 -8.10 13.75
N THR A 124 -7.60 -7.45 14.25
CA THR A 124 -8.92 -8.03 14.50
C THR A 124 -9.88 -7.57 13.42
N TRP A 125 -10.56 -8.52 12.78
CA TRP A 125 -11.58 -8.20 11.79
C TRP A 125 -12.90 -7.80 12.47
N ASP A 126 -13.35 -6.58 12.24
CA ASP A 126 -14.63 -6.07 12.74
C ASP A 126 -15.81 -6.60 11.95
N GLU A 127 -15.62 -6.80 10.64
CA GLU A 127 -16.70 -7.16 9.72
C GLU A 127 -16.22 -8.02 8.57
N THR A 128 -17.14 -8.84 8.05
CA THR A 128 -16.96 -9.61 6.82
C THR A 128 -18.15 -9.39 5.91
N TRP A 129 -17.87 -9.13 4.64
CA TRP A 129 -18.85 -8.86 3.61
C TRP A 129 -18.71 -9.91 2.52
N THR A 130 -19.83 -10.35 1.95
CA THR A 130 -19.89 -11.36 0.90
C THR A 130 -20.84 -10.91 -0.20
N ARG A 131 -20.58 -11.35 -1.44
CA ARG A 131 -21.51 -11.25 -2.55
C ARG A 131 -22.30 -12.55 -2.64
N GLU A 132 -23.60 -12.47 -2.39
CA GLU A 132 -24.51 -13.61 -2.48
C GLU A 132 -25.60 -13.30 -3.49
N GLU A 133 -25.70 -14.12 -4.55
CA GLU A 133 -26.72 -13.96 -5.60
C GLU A 133 -26.80 -12.52 -6.16
N GLY A 134 -25.64 -11.87 -6.31
CA GLY A 134 -25.55 -10.49 -6.80
C GLY A 134 -25.93 -9.42 -5.76
N THR A 135 -26.06 -9.78 -4.49
CA THR A 135 -26.35 -8.85 -3.39
C THR A 135 -25.19 -8.83 -2.41
N ALA A 136 -24.83 -7.63 -1.92
CA ALA A 136 -23.83 -7.50 -0.86
C ALA A 136 -24.47 -7.81 0.49
N VAL A 137 -23.85 -8.71 1.24
CA VAL A 137 -24.24 -9.12 2.59
C VAL A 137 -23.09 -8.73 3.52
N ARG A 138 -23.41 -8.17 4.66
CA ARG A 138 -22.48 -7.71 5.69
C ARG A 138 -22.76 -8.46 6.98
N THR A 139 -21.71 -9.01 7.59
CA THR A 139 -21.76 -9.67 8.90
C THR A 139 -20.88 -8.89 9.87
N LEU A 140 -21.45 -8.43 10.97
CA LEU A 140 -20.73 -7.71 12.02
C LEU A 140 -20.13 -8.71 13.01
N ALA A 141 -18.82 -8.66 13.26
CA ALA A 141 -18.17 -9.58 14.20
C ALA A 141 -18.66 -9.37 15.65
N ALA A 142 -18.90 -8.12 16.05
CA ALA A 142 -19.28 -7.77 17.42
C ALA A 142 -20.68 -8.26 17.81
N SER A 143 -21.66 -8.18 16.90
CA SER A 143 -23.05 -8.57 17.19
C SER A 143 -23.48 -9.88 16.52
N GLY A 144 -22.75 -10.33 15.50
CA GLY A 144 -23.19 -11.41 14.61
C GLY A 144 -24.33 -11.00 13.67
N ASP A 145 -24.74 -9.72 13.65
CA ASP A 145 -25.83 -9.26 12.80
C ASP A 145 -25.47 -9.44 11.33
N ARG A 146 -26.41 -10.02 10.59
CA ARG A 146 -26.37 -10.13 9.14
C ARG A 146 -27.24 -9.03 8.52
N LEU A 147 -26.63 -8.22 7.67
CA LEU A 147 -27.24 -7.08 7.00
C LEU A 147 -27.15 -7.29 5.49
N VAL A 148 -28.25 -7.09 4.78
CA VAL A 148 -28.32 -7.21 3.31
C VAL A 148 -28.47 -5.82 2.71
N LEU A 149 -27.72 -5.53 1.66
CA LEU A 149 -27.88 -4.28 0.92
C LEU A 149 -29.13 -4.33 0.06
N ARG A 150 -30.11 -3.49 0.36
CA ARG A 150 -31.35 -3.33 -0.42
C ARG A 150 -31.60 -1.86 -0.65
N GLU A 151 -31.81 -1.47 -1.91
CA GLU A 151 -32.12 -0.08 -2.30
C GLU A 151 -31.09 0.94 -1.78
N GLY A 152 -29.80 0.55 -1.79
CA GLY A 152 -28.69 1.39 -1.30
C GLY A 152 -28.63 1.54 0.22
N ARG A 153 -29.32 0.69 0.98
CA ARG A 153 -29.34 0.71 2.45
C ARG A 153 -29.10 -0.68 3.03
N TRP A 154 -28.37 -0.72 4.14
CA TRP A 154 -28.20 -1.94 4.94
C TRP A 154 -29.45 -2.22 5.76
N GLN A 155 -30.04 -3.40 5.57
CA GLN A 155 -31.21 -3.85 6.31
C GLN A 155 -30.89 -5.17 7.00
N ARG A 156 -31.34 -5.36 8.25
CA ARG A 156 -31.20 -6.66 8.92
C ARG A 156 -31.96 -7.72 8.13
N ASP A 157 -31.29 -8.84 7.89
CA ASP A 157 -31.95 -10.00 7.32
C ASP A 157 -32.89 -10.59 8.38
N PRO A 158 -34.19 -10.75 8.11
CA PRO A 158 -35.08 -11.42 9.05
C PRO A 158 -34.62 -12.89 9.26
N PRO A 159 -34.86 -13.44 10.46
CA PRO A 159 -34.49 -14.82 10.79
C PRO A 159 -35.26 -15.86 9.97
#